data_AF-A0A357K5T1-F1
#
_entry.id   AF-A0A357K5T1-F1
#
_cell.length_a   1.000
_cell.length_b   1.000
_cell.length_c   1.000
_cell.angle_alpha   90.00
_cell.angle_beta   90.00
_cell.angle_gamma   90.00
#
_symmetry.space_group_name_H-M   'P 1'
#
loop_
_entity.id
_entity.type
_entity.pdbx_description
1 polymer ?
#
loop_
_entity_poly.entity_id
_entity_poly.type
_entity_poly.pdbx_seq_one_letter_code
_entity_poly.pdbx_strand_id
1 'polypeptide(L)'
;GREFTCGIVPDGKGGVQALPITEIVSHNDFFDFAAKYDGESHEITPASLDDRDVTVLQRQAKTVYQTLHLQGMARVDMMME
;
A
#
# COMPACT_ATOMS: atom_id res chain seq x y z
N GLY A 1 -3.58 13.42 -2.81
CA GLY A 1 -2.81 12.62 -1.83
C GLY A 1 -2.11 11.50 -2.55
N ARG A 2 -1.03 10.97 -1.96
CA ARG A 2 -0.30 9.80 -2.47
C ARG A 2 -1.04 8.53 -2.04
N GLU A 3 -1.09 7.52 -2.90
CA GLU A 3 -1.75 6.24 -2.62
C GLU A 3 -0.69 5.17 -2.32
N PHE A 4 -0.94 4.39 -1.26
CA PHE A 4 -0.03 3.36 -0.79
C PHE A 4 -0.74 2.06 -0.47
N THR A 5 -0.05 0.96 -0.69
CA THR A 5 -0.52 -0.39 -0.39
C THR A 5 0.46 -1.09 0.54
N CYS A 6 -0.08 -1.83 1.52
CA CYS A 6 0.69 -2.74 2.36
C CYS A 6 0.04 -4.13 2.39
N GLY A 7 0.80 -5.14 1.99
CA GLY A 7 0.40 -6.54 2.14
C GLY A 7 0.64 -7.04 3.57
N ILE A 8 -0.33 -7.74 4.13
CA ILE A 8 -0.23 -8.47 5.40
C ILE A 8 -0.31 -9.97 5.12
N VAL A 9 0.66 -10.73 5.62
CA VAL A 9 0.72 -12.18 5.45
C VAL A 9 0.95 -12.89 6.79
N PRO A 10 0.53 -14.16 6.96
CA PRO A 10 0.87 -14.94 8.14
C PRO A 10 2.39 -15.16 8.23
N ASP A 11 2.96 -15.03 9.42
CA ASP A 11 4.41 -15.21 9.63
C ASP A 11 4.84 -16.68 9.86
N GLY A 12 3.88 -17.61 9.81
CA GLY A 12 4.09 -19.03 10.09
C GLY A 12 4.31 -19.40 11.57
N LYS A 13 4.28 -18.41 12.48
CA LYS A 13 4.49 -18.55 13.93
C LYS A 13 3.27 -18.11 14.75
N GLY A 14 2.13 -17.94 14.10
CA GLY A 14 0.88 -17.49 14.71
C GLY A 14 0.71 -15.98 14.77
N GLY A 15 1.64 -15.22 14.17
CA GLY A 15 1.54 -13.77 13.99
C GLY A 15 1.33 -13.37 12.53
N VAL A 16 1.49 -12.07 12.28
CA VAL A 16 1.41 -11.49 10.93
C VAL A 16 2.59 -10.56 10.64
N GLN A 17 3.03 -10.59 9.40
CA GLN A 17 4.07 -9.73 8.86
C GLN A 17 3.47 -8.71 7.90
N ALA A 18 3.89 -7.46 8.03
CA ALA A 18 3.64 -6.42 7.02
C ALA A 18 4.78 -6.43 6.01
N LEU A 19 4.42 -6.42 4.73
CA LEU A 19 5.35 -6.36 3.62
C LEU A 19 5.81 -4.90 3.37
N PRO A 20 6.87 -4.70 2.56
CA PRO A 20 7.26 -3.36 2.13
C PRO A 20 6.08 -2.60 1.52
N ILE A 21 6.06 -1.29 1.73
CA ILE A 21 5.02 -0.41 1.19
C ILE A 21 5.20 -0.29 -0.32
N THR A 22 4.10 -0.36 -1.07
CA THR A 22 4.04 -0.04 -2.50
C THR A 22 3.36 1.33 -2.65
N GLU A 23 3.94 2.23 -3.42
CA GLU A 23 3.28 3.49 -3.80
C GLU A 23 2.62 3.31 -5.17
N ILE A 24 1.35 3.70 -5.29
CA ILE A 24 0.61 3.71 -6.53
C ILE A 24 0.61 5.15 -7.06
N VAL A 25 1.34 5.36 -8.15
CA VAL A 25 1.43 6.66 -8.83
C VAL A 25 0.48 6.64 -10.02
N SER A 26 -0.56 7.47 -9.95
CA SER A 26 -1.45 7.72 -11.08
C SER A 26 -0.88 8.82 -11.97
N HIS A 27 -0.99 8.64 -13.29
CA HIS A 27 -0.38 9.54 -14.29
C HIS A 27 -1.13 10.88 -14.51
N ASN A 28 -2.21 11.17 -13.77
CA ASN A 28 -3.16 12.20 -14.17
C ASN A 28 -3.17 13.40 -13.22
N ASP A 29 -2.31 14.38 -13.51
CA ASP A 29 -2.54 15.77 -13.11
C ASP A 29 -2.91 16.68 -14.28
N PHE A 30 -2.60 16.36 -15.56
CA PHE A 30 -2.94 17.24 -16.69
C PHE A 30 -3.28 16.50 -17.99
N PHE A 31 -4.30 17.03 -18.67
CA PHE A 31 -4.90 16.57 -19.93
C PHE A 31 -3.90 16.09 -21.01
N ASP A 32 -3.94 14.79 -21.35
CA ASP A 32 -3.65 14.31 -22.70
C ASP A 32 -4.65 13.20 -23.06
N PHE A 33 -5.29 13.36 -24.20
CA PHE A 33 -6.18 12.40 -24.83
C PHE A 33 -5.51 11.03 -25.07
N ALA A 34 -4.17 10.97 -25.10
CA ALA A 34 -3.37 9.76 -25.22
C ALA A 34 -3.40 8.84 -23.98
N ALA A 35 -3.53 9.39 -22.77
CA ALA A 35 -3.55 8.59 -21.52
C ALA A 35 -4.85 7.80 -21.30
N LYS A 36 -5.85 7.98 -22.18
CA LYS A 36 -7.15 7.29 -22.11
C LYS A 36 -7.13 5.82 -22.52
N TYR A 37 -6.00 5.32 -23.04
CA TYR A 37 -5.90 4.00 -23.64
C TYR A 37 -4.80 3.09 -23.03
N ASP A 38 -3.90 3.62 -22.19
CA ASP A 38 -2.80 2.89 -21.56
C ASP A 38 -3.07 2.80 -20.05
N GLY A 39 -3.78 1.76 -19.60
CA GLY A 39 -4.16 1.56 -18.19
C GLY A 39 -2.97 1.37 -17.23
N GLU A 40 -2.12 2.37 -17.08
CA GLU A 40 -0.80 2.26 -16.47
C GLU A 40 -0.74 3.15 -15.21
N SER A 41 -1.21 2.62 -14.09
CA SER A 41 -0.74 3.06 -12.78
C SER A 41 0.65 2.48 -12.53
N HIS A 42 1.62 3.32 -12.15
CA HIS A 42 2.95 2.83 -11.80
C HIS A 42 3.00 2.43 -10.33
N GLU A 43 3.46 1.21 -10.06
CA GLU A 43 3.66 0.70 -8.70
C GLU A 43 5.15 0.72 -8.34
N ILE A 44 5.51 1.43 -7.27
CA ILE A 44 6.89 1.56 -6.78
C ILE A 44 7.02 0.79 -5.48
N THR A 45 7.86 -0.25 -5.44
CA THR A 45 8.12 -1.08 -4.26
C THR A 45 9.62 -1.33 -4.05
N PRO A 46 10.19 -1.00 -2.88
CA PRO A 46 9.58 -0.27 -1.77
C PRO A 46 9.31 1.21 -2.14
N ALA A 47 8.23 1.77 -1.62
CA ALA A 47 7.85 3.17 -1.79
C ALA A 47 8.96 4.12 -1.29
N SER A 48 9.10 5.28 -1.95
CA SER A 48 10.06 6.30 -1.55
C SER A 48 9.48 7.13 -0.39
N LEU A 49 9.70 6.66 0.83
CA LEU A 49 9.23 7.24 2.09
C LEU A 49 10.35 7.24 3.12
N ASP A 50 10.26 8.10 4.13
CA ASP A 50 11.15 8.02 5.28
C ASP A 50 10.78 6.83 6.18
N ASP A 51 11.70 6.41 7.04
CA ASP A 51 11.48 5.24 7.92
C ASP A 51 10.29 5.43 8.87
N ARG A 52 9.96 6.68 9.21
CA ARG A 52 8.84 7.01 10.08
C ARG A 52 7.53 6.69 9.39
N ASP A 53 7.34 7.14 8.16
CA ASP A 53 6.12 6.95 7.39
C ASP A 53 5.94 5.47 7.01
N VAL A 54 7.02 4.78 6.63
CA VAL A 54 7.01 3.32 6.42
C VAL A 54 6.53 2.61 7.68
N THR A 55 7.07 2.95 8.84
CA THR A 55 6.69 2.35 10.12
C THR A 55 5.22 2.62 10.46
N VAL A 56 4.74 3.84 10.21
CA VAL A 56 3.35 4.23 10.47
C VAL A 56 2.38 3.45 9.58
N LEU A 57 2.61 3.40 8.28
CA LEU A 57 1.74 2.70 7.32
C LEU A 57 1.70 1.19 7.60
N GLN A 58 2.85 0.55 7.84
CA GLN A 58 2.90 -0.87 8.18
C GLN A 58 2.17 -1.17 9.49
N ARG A 59 2.31 -0.29 10.50
CA ARG A 59 1.58 -0.43 11.77
C ARG A 59 0.08 -0.29 11.56
N GLN A 60 -0.36 0.71 10.79
CA GLN A 60 -1.78 0.92 10.50
C GLN A 60 -2.38 -0.28 9.75
N ALA A 61 -1.69 -0.80 8.74
CA ALA A 61 -2.11 -2.00 8.01
C ALA A 61 -2.28 -3.22 8.94
N LYS A 62 -1.33 -3.45 9.85
CA LYS A 62 -1.46 -4.51 10.88
C LYS A 62 -2.64 -4.26 11.82
N THR A 63 -2.81 -3.02 12.28
CA THR A 63 -3.92 -2.68 13.18
C THR A 63 -5.28 -2.92 12.52
N VAL A 64 -5.46 -2.52 11.25
CA VAL A 64 -6.70 -2.80 10.50
C VAL A 64 -6.93 -4.30 10.38
N TYR A 65 -5.91 -5.06 9.97
CA TYR A 65 -5.99 -6.52 9.86
C TYR A 65 -6.47 -7.17 11.17
N GLN A 66 -5.87 -6.78 12.29
CA GLN A 66 -6.19 -7.33 13.62
C GLN A 66 -7.58 -6.90 14.10
N THR A 67 -7.93 -5.63 13.92
CA THR A 67 -9.22 -5.07 14.37
C THR A 67 -10.39 -5.73 13.67
N LEU A 68 -10.23 -6.01 12.37
CA LEU A 68 -11.25 -6.67 11.56
C LEU A 68 -11.21 -8.21 11.67
N HIS A 69 -10.34 -8.77 12.51
CA HIS A 69 -10.17 -10.22 12.71
C HIS A 69 -9.96 -10.97 11.39
N LEU A 70 -9.20 -10.38 10.46
CA LEU A 70 -8.93 -10.99 9.16
C LEU A 70 -8.09 -12.27 9.32
N GLN A 71 -8.24 -13.19 8.36
CA GLN A 71 -7.50 -14.43 8.29
C GLN A 71 -6.80 -14.59 6.94
N GLY A 72 -5.69 -15.31 6.93
CA GLY A 72 -4.89 -15.51 5.72
C GLY A 72 -4.09 -14.26 5.35
N MET A 73 -4.21 -13.81 4.11
CA MET A 73 -3.48 -12.66 3.57
C MET A 73 -4.46 -11.52 3.31
N ALA A 74 -4.01 -10.29 3.50
CA ALA A 74 -4.79 -9.10 3.17
C ALA A 74 -3.93 -8.06 2.48
N ARG A 75 -4.58 -7.22 1.68
CA ARG A 75 -4.00 -6.00 1.12
C ARG A 75 -4.72 -4.82 1.76
N VAL A 76 -3.97 -3.88 2.33
CA VAL A 76 -4.52 -2.66 2.91
C VAL A 76 -4.04 -1.49 2.08
N ASP A 77 -5.00 -0.84 1.41
CA ASP A 77 -4.78 0.35 0.60
C ASP A 77 -5.08 1.60 1.45
N MET A 78 -4.22 2.60 1.38
CA MET A 78 -4.19 3.78 2.24
C MET A 78 -3.90 5.02 1.40
N MET A 79 -4.52 6.15 1.74
CA MET A 79 -4.19 7.46 1.18
C MET A 79 -3.49 8.32 2.23
N MET A 80 -2.43 9.02 1.82
CA MET A 80 -1.72 9.99 2.64
C MET A 80 -1.82 11.37 1.97
N GLU A 81 -2.23 12.37 2.74
CA GLU A 81 -2.28 13.78 2.31
C GLU A 81 -1.01 14.54 2.69
#